data_AF-A0A550I743-F1
#
_entry.id   AF-A0A550I743-F1
#
_cell.length_a   1.000
_cell.length_b   1.000
_cell.length_c   1.000
_cell.angle_alpha   90.00
_cell.angle_beta   90.00
_cell.angle_gamma   90.00
#
_symmetry.space_group_name_H-M   'P 1'
#
loop_
_entity.id
_entity.type
_entity.pdbx_description
1 polymer ?
#
loop_
_entity_poly.entity_id
_entity_poly.type
_entity_poly.pdbx_seq_one_letter_code
_entity_poly.pdbx_strand_id
1 'polypeptide(L)'
;MKKSLLITLILLISNSVISQNLLNEKYYFVNGTELFGIKKSNDTIFEFKCNPIFNCSDRYRKKFKILKNKIIENKEILAIERIDSIPLSTNPIPADRYKIIGFEKIQKGKLKFINEAKTYKLDSLSAIPFEIEFLKDKFGFTYYTESFLTELETDYNISAEQAERVMSNFKNYTERLKLYEKTKTGDIYRSGIMAELIAAEMIKLNLSPLQARNRIEKALQK
;
A
#
# COMPACT_ATOMS: atom_id res chain seq x y z
N MET A 1 45.23 -8.62 21.52
CA MET A 1 43.89 -8.39 22.11
C MET A 1 43.17 -7.14 21.60
N LYS A 2 43.79 -5.94 21.56
CA LYS A 2 43.11 -4.70 21.12
C LYS A 2 42.55 -4.70 19.67
N LYS A 3 43.23 -5.35 18.72
CA LYS A 3 42.77 -5.42 17.30
C LYS A 3 41.56 -6.33 17.08
N SER A 4 41.46 -7.45 17.81
CA SER A 4 40.34 -8.39 17.69
C SER A 4 39.05 -7.80 18.26
N LEU A 5 39.14 -7.08 19.39
CA LEU A 5 37.99 -6.44 20.03
C LEU A 5 37.40 -5.31 19.17
N LEU A 6 38.24 -4.58 18.43
CA LEU A 6 37.82 -3.56 17.48
C LEU A 6 37.05 -4.15 16.29
N ILE A 7 37.48 -5.30 15.76
CA ILE A 7 36.80 -5.98 14.65
C ILE A 7 35.44 -6.52 15.11
N THR A 8 35.35 -7.09 16.31
CA THR A 8 34.07 -7.55 16.87
C THR A 8 33.11 -6.37 17.11
N LEU A 9 33.63 -5.24 17.60
CA LEU A 9 32.83 -4.03 17.79
C LEU A 9 32.34 -3.45 16.45
N ILE A 10 33.19 -3.41 15.42
CA ILE A 10 32.81 -2.96 14.07
C ILE A 10 31.76 -3.89 13.45
N LEU A 11 31.86 -5.21 13.62
CA LEU A 11 30.87 -6.19 13.15
C LEU A 11 29.53 -6.07 13.89
N LEU A 12 29.54 -5.76 15.19
CA LEU A 12 28.34 -5.52 15.99
C LEU A 12 27.63 -4.21 15.59
N ILE A 13 28.39 -3.14 15.30
CA ILE A 13 27.83 -1.85 14.85
C ILE A 13 27.31 -1.94 13.40
N SER A 14 27.96 -2.71 12.53
CA SER A 14 27.51 -2.86 11.12
C SER A 14 26.29 -3.77 10.97
N ASN A 15 26.11 -4.77 11.85
CA ASN A 15 24.89 -5.59 11.88
C ASN A 15 23.68 -4.88 12.51
N SER A 16 23.88 -3.82 13.30
CA SER A 16 22.77 -3.11 13.98
C SER A 16 22.16 -1.96 13.14
N VAL A 17 22.70 -1.65 11.96
CA VAL A 17 22.22 -0.55 11.10
C VAL A 17 21.32 -1.01 9.95
N ILE A 18 21.16 -2.32 9.73
CA ILE A 18 20.15 -2.84 8.79
C ILE A 18 18.80 -2.92 9.52
N SER A 19 18.27 -1.78 9.94
CA SER A 19 16.84 -1.66 10.19
C SER A 19 16.16 -1.95 8.85
N GLN A 20 15.54 -3.12 8.72
CA GLN A 20 14.78 -3.52 7.54
C GLN A 20 13.55 -2.63 7.44
N ASN A 21 13.72 -1.42 6.88
CA ASN A 21 12.61 -0.53 6.64
C ASN A 21 11.77 -1.11 5.49
N LEU A 22 10.56 -1.56 5.79
CA LEU A 22 9.64 -2.13 4.80
C LEU A 22 9.23 -1.12 3.72
N LEU A 23 9.21 0.16 4.07
CA LEU A 23 8.92 1.29 3.19
C LEU A 23 10.19 2.12 2.91
N ASN A 24 11.18 1.49 2.30
CA ASN A 24 12.42 2.15 1.87
C ASN A 24 12.27 2.95 0.56
N GLU A 25 11.22 2.68 -0.21
CA GLU A 25 10.91 3.31 -1.50
C GLU A 25 9.46 3.81 -1.51
N LYS A 26 9.06 4.51 -2.56
CA LYS A 26 7.66 4.88 -2.78
C LYS A 26 6.94 3.70 -3.45
N TYR A 27 5.81 3.30 -2.87
CA TYR A 27 4.95 2.26 -3.40
C TYR A 27 3.64 2.89 -3.90
N TYR A 28 3.03 2.32 -4.93
CA TYR A 28 1.88 2.88 -5.62
C TYR A 28 0.75 1.85 -5.69
N PHE A 29 -0.43 2.24 -5.24
CA PHE A 29 -1.66 1.54 -5.60
C PHE A 29 -2.17 2.06 -6.93
N VAL A 30 -2.37 1.14 -7.88
CA VAL A 30 -2.81 1.46 -9.24
C VAL A 30 -4.33 1.38 -9.29
N ASN A 31 -5.01 2.51 -9.55
CA ASN A 31 -6.47 2.57 -9.68
C ASN A 31 -6.88 3.29 -10.97
N GLY A 32 -6.90 2.55 -12.07
CA GLY A 32 -7.22 3.09 -13.39
C GLY A 32 -6.18 4.11 -13.86
N THR A 33 -6.57 5.38 -13.97
CA THR A 33 -5.69 6.50 -14.35
C THR A 33 -5.03 7.19 -13.17
N GLU A 34 -5.38 6.82 -11.95
CA GLU A 34 -4.84 7.44 -10.74
C GLU A 34 -3.92 6.47 -10.00
N LEU A 35 -2.78 6.97 -9.56
CA LEU A 35 -1.89 6.26 -8.66
C LEU A 35 -1.95 6.89 -7.28
N PHE A 36 -2.03 6.06 -6.25
CA PHE A 36 -1.91 6.50 -4.87
C PHE A 36 -0.57 6.05 -4.31
N GLY A 37 0.37 6.99 -4.24
CA GLY A 37 1.72 6.74 -3.74
C GLY A 37 1.76 6.77 -2.21
N ILE A 38 2.53 5.88 -1.59
CA ILE A 38 2.86 5.91 -0.17
C ILE A 38 4.37 5.86 0.00
N LYS A 39 4.91 6.73 0.86
CA LYS A 39 6.33 6.76 1.22
C LYS A 39 6.48 7.02 2.71
N LYS A 40 7.42 6.33 3.34
CA LYS A 40 7.86 6.62 4.70
C LYS A 40 9.15 7.45 4.65
N SER A 41 9.24 8.47 5.50
CA SER A 41 10.45 9.24 5.74
C SER A 41 10.54 9.52 7.24
N ASN A 42 11.57 8.97 7.89
CA ASN A 42 11.72 8.99 9.35
C ASN A 42 10.47 8.46 10.06
N ASP A 43 9.89 9.26 10.95
CA ASP A 43 8.69 9.00 11.73
C ASP A 43 7.40 9.42 11.00
N THR A 44 7.44 9.66 9.69
CA THR A 44 6.30 10.20 8.94
C THR A 44 5.98 9.36 7.71
N ILE A 45 4.69 9.16 7.44
CA ILE A 45 4.15 8.56 6.23
C ILE A 45 3.45 9.64 5.41
N PHE A 46 3.74 9.65 4.12
CA PHE A 46 3.16 10.55 3.15
C PHE A 46 2.34 9.75 2.15
N GLU A 47 1.11 10.18 1.92
CA GLU A 47 0.30 9.72 0.80
C GLU A 47 0.29 10.78 -0.30
N PHE A 48 0.45 10.34 -1.54
CA PHE A 48 0.46 11.20 -2.73
C PHE A 48 -0.61 10.74 -3.71
N LYS A 49 -1.18 11.71 -4.44
CA LYS A 49 -1.90 11.42 -5.68
C LYS A 49 -0.93 11.64 -6.84
N CYS A 50 -0.78 10.65 -7.69
CA CYS A 50 0.11 10.67 -8.84
C CYS A 50 -0.63 10.24 -10.09
N ASN A 51 -0.11 10.61 -11.26
CA ASN A 51 -0.62 10.16 -12.55
C ASN A 51 0.10 8.87 -13.00
N PRO A 52 -0.29 8.25 -14.12
CA PRO A 52 0.29 6.98 -14.57
C PRO A 52 1.77 7.03 -14.99
N ILE A 53 2.34 8.24 -15.16
CA ILE A 53 3.77 8.44 -15.43
C ILE A 53 4.55 8.76 -14.14
N PHE A 54 4.00 8.40 -12.98
CA PHE A 54 4.59 8.56 -11.65
C PHE A 54 4.84 10.00 -11.21
N ASN A 55 4.36 10.99 -11.97
CA ASN A 55 4.40 12.38 -11.55
C ASN A 55 3.34 12.59 -10.45
N CYS A 56 3.80 12.92 -9.25
CA CYS A 56 2.98 13.15 -8.08
C CYS A 56 2.73 14.64 -7.88
N SER A 57 1.58 14.99 -7.32
CA SER A 57 1.35 16.38 -6.89
C SER A 57 2.45 16.83 -5.92
N ASP A 58 2.90 18.09 -6.08
CA ASP A 58 3.90 18.72 -5.20
C ASP A 58 3.46 18.74 -3.72
N ARG A 59 2.14 18.71 -3.49
CA ARG A 59 1.56 18.59 -2.16
C ARG A 59 1.13 17.15 -1.90
N TYR A 60 1.54 16.64 -0.74
CA TYR A 60 1.01 15.37 -0.24
C TYR A 60 -0.51 15.47 -0.04
N ARG A 61 -1.21 14.38 -0.33
CA ARG A 61 -2.65 14.25 -0.10
C ARG A 61 -2.96 14.13 1.39
N LYS A 62 -2.13 13.36 2.11
CA LYS A 62 -2.22 13.15 3.55
C LYS A 62 -0.84 13.00 4.15
N LYS A 63 -0.70 13.41 5.42
CA LYS A 63 0.55 13.28 6.17
C LYS A 63 0.25 12.70 7.54
N PHE A 64 0.96 11.62 7.88
CA PHE A 64 0.76 10.93 9.13
C PHE A 64 2.06 10.81 9.92
N LYS A 65 2.04 11.23 11.18
CA LYS A 65 3.11 10.95 12.14
C LYS A 65 2.93 9.53 12.68
N ILE A 66 4.02 8.78 12.77
CA ILE A 66 4.08 7.47 13.39
C ILE A 66 4.18 7.68 14.90
N LEU A 67 3.19 7.16 15.63
CA LEU A 67 3.15 7.21 17.09
C LEU A 67 3.79 5.96 17.71
N LYS A 68 3.60 4.80 17.07
CA LYS A 68 4.09 3.51 17.52
C LYS A 68 4.31 2.59 16.33
N ASN A 69 5.37 1.79 16.34
CA ASN A 69 5.66 0.80 15.32
C ASN A 69 6.06 -0.55 15.94
N LYS A 70 5.83 -1.63 15.18
CA LYS A 70 6.26 -3.00 15.50
C LYS A 70 6.58 -3.69 14.19
N ILE A 71 7.79 -4.23 14.08
CA ILE A 71 8.29 -4.90 12.89
C ILE A 71 8.64 -6.33 13.28
N ILE A 72 8.13 -7.29 12.52
CA ILE A 72 8.47 -8.71 12.63
C ILE A 72 8.64 -9.24 11.21
N GLU A 73 9.85 -9.68 10.88
CA GLU A 73 10.20 -10.20 9.55
C GLU A 73 9.76 -9.25 8.42
N ASN A 74 8.89 -9.73 7.53
CA ASN A 74 8.36 -9.00 6.39
C ASN A 74 7.06 -8.23 6.72
N LYS A 75 6.77 -7.94 7.99
CA LYS A 75 5.55 -7.26 8.42
C LYS A 75 5.85 -6.08 9.33
N GLU A 76 5.11 -5.00 9.15
CA GLU A 76 5.14 -3.80 9.98
C GLU A 76 3.73 -3.33 10.30
N ILE A 77 3.45 -3.04 11.58
CA ILE A 77 2.22 -2.36 12.00
C ILE A 77 2.60 -1.00 12.53
N LEU A 78 1.82 0.01 12.16
CA LEU A 78 1.99 1.39 12.60
C LEU A 78 0.70 1.91 13.21
N ALA A 79 0.83 2.51 14.40
CA ALA A 79 -0.17 3.40 14.95
C ALA A 79 0.20 4.81 14.50
N ILE A 80 -0.70 5.50 13.83
CA ILE A 80 -0.42 6.76 13.15
C ILE A 80 -1.42 7.85 13.52
N GLU A 81 -0.95 9.09 13.52
CA GLU A 81 -1.75 10.30 13.67
C GLU A 81 -1.68 11.14 12.40
N ARG A 82 -2.82 11.56 11.88
CA ARG A 82 -2.94 12.51 10.78
C ARG A 82 -2.61 13.92 11.29
N ILE A 83 -1.61 14.56 10.68
CA ILE A 83 -1.07 15.85 11.11
C ILE A 83 -1.35 16.99 10.12
N ASP A 84 -1.90 16.69 8.94
CA ASP A 84 -2.33 17.68 7.93
C ASP A 84 -3.67 18.38 8.27
N SER A 85 -4.21 18.17 9.47
CA SER A 85 -5.55 18.64 9.84
C SER A 85 -5.63 19.86 10.77
N ILE A 86 -4.54 20.62 10.97
CA ILE A 86 -4.57 21.87 11.75
C ILE A 86 -3.59 22.87 11.10
N PRO A 87 -3.98 24.10 10.68
CA PRO A 87 -5.23 24.86 10.93
C PRO A 87 -6.01 25.26 9.65
N LEU A 88 -7.27 25.70 9.80
CA LEU A 88 -8.26 26.22 8.81
C LEU A 88 -9.42 25.28 8.39
N SER A 89 -9.50 24.07 8.91
CA SER A 89 -10.71 23.22 8.75
C SER A 89 -11.77 23.61 9.79
N THR A 90 -13.04 23.73 9.37
CA THR A 90 -14.19 23.87 10.29
C THR A 90 -14.40 22.62 11.17
N ASN A 91 -13.77 21.51 10.82
CA ASN A 91 -13.67 20.33 11.66
C ASN A 91 -12.20 20.15 12.11
N PRO A 92 -11.82 20.65 13.30
CA PRO A 92 -10.43 20.67 13.77
C PRO A 92 -9.89 19.26 14.10
N ILE A 93 -10.76 18.25 14.15
CA ILE A 93 -10.38 16.86 14.45
C ILE A 93 -11.07 15.96 13.41
N PRO A 94 -10.39 15.62 12.30
CA PRO A 94 -10.97 14.73 11.31
C PRO A 94 -11.25 13.38 11.96
N ALA A 95 -12.38 12.76 11.59
CA ALA A 95 -12.73 11.43 12.09
C ALA A 95 -11.60 10.41 11.87
N ASP A 96 -10.78 10.63 10.84
CA ASP A 96 -9.68 9.75 10.44
C ASP A 96 -8.31 10.16 11.02
N ARG A 97 -8.29 10.91 12.14
CA ARG A 97 -7.06 11.39 12.79
C ARG A 97 -6.15 10.28 13.29
N TYR A 98 -6.67 9.29 14.02
CA TYR A 98 -5.84 8.19 14.53
C TYR A 98 -6.22 6.87 13.88
N LYS A 99 -5.22 6.13 13.39
CA LYS A 99 -5.40 4.85 12.70
C LYS A 99 -4.34 3.84 13.08
N ILE A 100 -4.67 2.57 12.87
CA ILE A 100 -3.70 1.49 12.81
C ILE A 100 -3.67 1.01 11.37
N ILE A 101 -2.47 0.95 10.80
CA ILE A 101 -2.22 0.44 9.46
C ILE A 101 -1.18 -0.66 9.50
N GLY A 102 -1.19 -1.49 8.47
CA GLY A 102 -0.33 -2.65 8.35
C GLY A 102 0.33 -2.74 6.99
N PHE A 103 1.56 -3.24 6.99
CA PHE A 103 2.34 -3.52 5.81
C PHE A 103 2.86 -4.96 5.86
N GLU A 104 2.81 -5.64 4.74
CA GLU A 104 3.41 -6.95 4.56
C GLU A 104 4.12 -6.99 3.21
N LYS A 105 5.44 -7.18 3.21
CA LYS A 105 6.23 -7.31 1.99
C LYS A 105 5.99 -8.70 1.41
N ILE A 106 5.33 -8.75 0.27
CA ILE A 106 4.93 -10.01 -0.38
C ILE A 106 6.13 -10.58 -1.15
N GLN A 107 6.75 -9.75 -1.98
CA GLN A 107 7.91 -10.08 -2.81
C GLN A 107 8.61 -8.80 -3.25
N LYS A 108 9.70 -8.90 -4.03
CA LYS A 108 10.37 -7.74 -4.61
C LYS A 108 9.35 -6.87 -5.37
N GLY A 109 9.31 -5.60 -5.02
CA GLY A 109 8.45 -4.60 -5.63
C GLY A 109 6.96 -4.69 -5.32
N LYS A 110 6.52 -5.60 -4.42
CA LYS A 110 5.10 -5.73 -4.02
C LYS A 110 4.92 -5.65 -2.51
N LEU A 111 3.95 -4.86 -2.10
CA LEU A 111 3.62 -4.60 -0.70
C LEU A 111 2.12 -4.72 -0.49
N LYS A 112 1.69 -5.57 0.44
CA LYS A 112 0.30 -5.57 0.92
C LYS A 112 0.15 -4.43 1.93
N PHE A 113 -0.81 -3.54 1.70
CA PHE A 113 -1.17 -2.45 2.58
C PHE A 113 -2.56 -2.67 3.16
N ILE A 114 -2.62 -2.84 4.48
CA ILE A 114 -3.86 -3.01 5.25
C ILE A 114 -4.20 -1.67 5.89
N ASN A 115 -5.29 -1.06 5.44
CA ASN A 115 -5.84 0.17 5.98
C ASN A 115 -7.30 -0.07 6.33
N GLU A 116 -7.56 -0.42 7.60
CA GLU A 116 -8.93 -0.56 8.06
C GLU A 116 -9.54 0.85 8.24
N ALA A 117 -10.72 1.08 7.68
CA ALA A 117 -11.55 2.27 7.87
C ALA A 117 -12.18 2.29 9.27
N LYS A 118 -11.41 1.90 10.27
CA LYS A 118 -11.71 2.03 11.69
C LYS A 118 -10.88 3.16 12.23
N THR A 119 -11.56 4.10 12.86
CA THR A 119 -10.94 5.28 13.44
C THR A 119 -10.87 5.14 14.95
N TYR A 120 -9.79 5.65 15.53
CA TYR A 120 -9.54 5.53 16.96
C TYR A 120 -9.49 6.91 17.61
N LYS A 121 -9.78 6.96 18.92
CA LYS A 121 -9.37 8.07 19.79
C LYS A 121 -7.94 7.81 20.27
N LEU A 122 -7.21 8.86 20.64
CA LEU A 122 -5.84 8.74 21.15
C LEU A 122 -5.74 7.77 22.34
N ASP A 123 -6.60 7.95 23.35
CA ASP A 123 -6.60 7.11 24.55
C ASP A 123 -6.91 5.64 24.23
N SER A 124 -7.79 5.40 23.25
CA SER A 124 -8.11 4.05 22.80
C SER A 124 -6.96 3.39 22.05
N LEU A 125 -6.16 4.17 21.29
CA LEU A 125 -5.01 3.66 20.53
C LEU A 125 -3.95 3.05 21.45
N SER A 126 -3.69 3.70 22.58
CA SER A 126 -2.73 3.28 23.60
C SER A 126 -3.15 1.97 24.30
N ALA A 127 -4.45 1.69 24.36
CA ALA A 127 -5.02 0.51 25.00
C ALA A 127 -5.13 -0.71 24.06
N ILE A 128 -4.89 -0.57 22.75
CA ILE A 128 -5.01 -1.67 21.80
C ILE A 128 -3.76 -2.56 21.86
N PRO A 129 -3.92 -3.89 22.02
CA PRO A 129 -2.84 -4.84 21.82
C PRO A 129 -2.25 -4.67 20.43
N PHE A 130 -1.01 -4.19 20.37
CA PHE A 130 -0.33 -3.85 19.12
C PHE A 130 0.40 -5.08 18.60
N GLU A 131 -0.38 -5.99 18.01
CA GLU A 131 -0.01 -7.36 17.69
C GLU A 131 0.04 -7.60 16.17
N ILE A 132 1.04 -8.34 15.71
CA ILE A 132 1.27 -8.58 14.27
C ILE A 132 0.15 -9.44 13.66
N GLU A 133 -0.49 -10.22 14.52
CA GLU A 133 -1.67 -11.04 14.31
C GLU A 133 -2.85 -10.24 13.75
N PHE A 134 -2.91 -8.93 14.01
CA PHE A 134 -3.88 -8.02 13.40
C PHE A 134 -3.90 -8.12 11.87
N LEU A 135 -2.77 -8.48 11.24
CA LEU A 135 -2.66 -8.56 9.77
C LEU A 135 -3.20 -9.86 9.17
N LYS A 136 -3.29 -10.95 9.96
CA LYS A 136 -3.46 -12.32 9.45
C LYS A 136 -4.77 -12.50 8.68
N ASP A 137 -5.86 -11.97 9.23
CA ASP A 137 -7.21 -12.16 8.68
C ASP A 137 -7.77 -10.89 8.03
N LYS A 138 -6.89 -9.97 7.62
CA LYS A 138 -7.26 -8.70 6.99
C LYS A 138 -6.89 -8.67 5.52
N PHE A 139 -7.82 -8.16 4.72
CA PHE A 139 -7.56 -7.75 3.36
C PHE A 139 -6.65 -6.52 3.35
N GLY A 140 -5.70 -6.51 2.44
CA GLY A 140 -4.90 -5.34 2.10
C GLY A 140 -4.79 -5.20 0.60
N PHE A 141 -4.76 -3.96 0.12
CA PHE A 141 -4.50 -3.65 -1.27
C PHE A 141 -3.02 -3.89 -1.59
N THR A 142 -2.72 -4.35 -2.79
CA THR A 142 -1.33 -4.51 -3.23
C THR A 142 -0.83 -3.21 -3.83
N TYR A 143 0.24 -2.69 -3.26
CA TYR A 143 0.99 -1.56 -3.77
C TYR A 143 2.27 -2.07 -4.42
N TYR A 144 2.74 -1.33 -5.42
CA TYR A 144 3.87 -1.73 -6.26
C TYR A 144 4.94 -0.63 -6.28
N THR A 145 6.22 -0.99 -6.30
CA THR A 145 7.27 -0.03 -6.63
C THR A 145 7.16 0.41 -8.08
N GLU A 146 7.66 1.61 -8.39
CA GLU A 146 7.75 2.11 -9.77
C GLU A 146 8.50 1.15 -10.68
N SER A 147 9.69 0.70 -10.25
CA SER A 147 10.53 -0.26 -10.98
C SER A 147 9.77 -1.50 -11.42
N PHE A 148 9.04 -2.13 -10.49
CA PHE A 148 8.18 -3.28 -10.78
C PHE A 148 7.13 -2.98 -11.86
N LEU A 149 6.47 -1.82 -11.80
CA LEU A 149 5.42 -1.45 -12.76
C LEU A 149 5.96 -1.10 -14.14
N THR A 150 7.20 -0.62 -14.21
CA THR A 150 7.90 -0.26 -15.46
C THR A 150 8.65 -1.43 -16.10
N GLU A 151 8.92 -2.51 -15.35
CA GLU A 151 9.48 -3.76 -15.89
C GLU A 151 8.45 -4.56 -16.72
N LEU A 152 7.16 -4.35 -16.47
CA LEU A 152 6.06 -4.97 -17.23
C LEU A 152 5.85 -4.29 -18.58
N GLU A 153 5.23 -4.98 -19.54
CA GLU A 153 4.88 -4.39 -20.84
C GLU A 153 3.87 -3.25 -20.64
N THR A 154 4.26 -2.02 -20.99
CA THR A 154 3.44 -0.82 -20.81
C THR A 154 2.71 -0.41 -22.08
N ASP A 155 3.27 -0.71 -23.25
CA ASP A 155 2.72 -0.39 -24.57
C ASP A 155 2.00 -1.62 -25.17
N TYR A 156 0.77 -1.85 -24.72
CA TYR A 156 -0.06 -2.93 -25.21
C TYR A 156 -1.47 -2.45 -25.57
N ASN A 157 -2.08 -3.20 -26.49
CA ASN A 157 -3.51 -3.14 -26.76
C ASN A 157 -4.18 -4.38 -26.19
N ILE A 158 -5.44 -4.23 -25.76
CA ILE A 158 -6.26 -5.35 -25.31
C ILE A 158 -7.45 -5.49 -26.25
N SER A 159 -7.66 -6.69 -26.77
CA SER A 159 -8.86 -7.02 -27.55
C SER A 159 -10.09 -7.17 -26.65
N ALA A 160 -11.29 -7.11 -27.24
CA ALA A 160 -12.54 -7.36 -26.52
C ALA A 160 -12.53 -8.75 -25.84
N GLU A 161 -12.12 -9.80 -26.57
CA GLU A 161 -12.03 -11.16 -26.03
C GLU A 161 -11.07 -11.26 -24.84
N GLN A 162 -9.89 -10.62 -24.93
CA GLN A 162 -8.95 -10.58 -23.80
C GLN A 162 -9.53 -9.81 -22.60
N ALA A 163 -10.22 -8.70 -22.84
CA ALA A 163 -10.85 -7.89 -21.81
C ALA A 163 -11.96 -8.67 -21.08
N GLU A 164 -12.83 -9.37 -21.82
CA GLU A 164 -13.85 -10.27 -21.27
C GLU A 164 -13.22 -11.39 -20.44
N ARG A 165 -12.15 -12.00 -20.97
CA ARG A 165 -11.41 -13.06 -20.26
C ARG A 165 -10.85 -12.56 -18.93
N VAL A 166 -10.21 -11.40 -18.90
CA VAL A 166 -9.71 -10.75 -17.67
C VAL A 166 -10.84 -10.61 -16.65
N MET A 167 -12.00 -10.06 -17.06
CA MET A 167 -13.13 -9.88 -16.16
C MET A 167 -13.72 -11.21 -15.68
N SER A 168 -13.81 -12.21 -16.57
CA SER A 168 -14.34 -13.53 -16.23
C SER A 168 -13.49 -14.27 -15.19
N ASN A 169 -12.18 -13.98 -15.14
CA ASN A 169 -11.24 -14.59 -14.19
C ASN A 169 -11.38 -14.04 -12.77
N PHE A 170 -12.12 -12.95 -12.55
CA PHE A 170 -12.33 -12.39 -11.20
C PHE A 170 -13.00 -13.39 -10.25
N LYS A 171 -13.81 -14.31 -10.80
CA LYS A 171 -14.42 -15.41 -10.04
C LYS A 171 -13.40 -16.34 -9.37
N ASN A 172 -12.15 -16.36 -9.84
CA ASN A 172 -11.08 -17.19 -9.28
C ASN A 172 -10.48 -16.59 -7.99
N TYR A 173 -10.86 -15.36 -7.62
CA TYR A 173 -10.33 -14.66 -6.43
C TYR A 173 -11.27 -14.76 -5.22
N THR A 174 -12.00 -15.86 -5.07
CA THR A 174 -13.03 -16.02 -4.03
C THR A 174 -12.53 -15.76 -2.61
N GLU A 175 -11.37 -16.31 -2.23
CA GLU A 175 -10.79 -16.11 -0.89
C GLU A 175 -10.45 -14.64 -0.63
N ARG A 176 -9.83 -13.98 -1.62
CA ARG A 176 -9.49 -12.56 -1.55
C ARG A 176 -10.74 -11.68 -1.44
N LEU A 177 -11.79 -11.99 -2.18
CA LEU A 177 -13.08 -11.30 -2.11
C LEU A 177 -13.75 -11.50 -0.74
N LYS A 178 -13.71 -12.71 -0.18
CA LYS A 178 -14.20 -12.99 1.18
C LYS A 178 -13.45 -12.17 2.23
N LEU A 179 -12.13 -12.05 2.12
CA LEU A 179 -11.33 -11.20 3.02
C LEU A 179 -11.70 -9.72 2.86
N TYR A 180 -11.89 -9.25 1.61
CA TYR A 180 -12.30 -7.87 1.33
C TYR A 180 -13.65 -7.56 1.98
N GLU A 181 -14.65 -8.43 1.85
CA GLU A 181 -15.97 -8.24 2.45
C GLU A 181 -15.93 -8.23 3.98
N LYS A 182 -15.06 -9.05 4.60
CA LYS A 182 -14.85 -9.07 6.05
C LYS A 182 -14.07 -7.86 6.57
N THR A 183 -13.26 -7.23 5.73
CA THR A 183 -12.40 -6.12 6.11
C THR A 183 -13.05 -4.80 5.79
N LYS A 184 -13.23 -3.92 6.78
CA LYS A 184 -13.72 -2.56 6.53
C LYS A 184 -12.61 -1.74 5.86
N THR A 185 -12.52 -1.72 4.54
CA THR A 185 -11.43 -1.06 3.80
C THR A 185 -11.66 0.44 3.54
N GLY A 186 -12.90 0.92 3.64
CA GLY A 186 -13.28 2.28 3.24
C GLY A 186 -13.45 2.47 1.73
N ASP A 187 -13.30 1.41 0.93
CA ASP A 187 -13.58 1.40 -0.51
C ASP A 187 -15.08 1.22 -0.78
N ILE A 188 -15.86 2.27 -0.51
CA ILE A 188 -17.34 2.22 -0.54
C ILE A 188 -17.88 1.87 -1.93
N TYR A 189 -17.19 2.32 -3.00
CA TYR A 189 -17.62 2.12 -4.38
C TYR A 189 -17.03 0.87 -5.04
N ARG A 190 -16.31 0.02 -4.28
CA ARG A 190 -15.63 -1.18 -4.79
C ARG A 190 -14.65 -0.91 -5.94
N SER A 191 -14.23 0.34 -6.11
CA SER A 191 -13.32 0.72 -7.19
C SER A 191 -11.91 0.24 -6.88
N GLY A 192 -11.53 0.24 -5.60
CA GLY A 192 -10.26 -0.31 -5.13
C GLY A 192 -10.17 -1.81 -5.36
N ILE A 193 -11.18 -2.59 -4.95
CA ILE A 193 -11.13 -4.06 -5.18
C ILE A 193 -11.16 -4.41 -6.66
N MET A 194 -11.90 -3.66 -7.49
CA MET A 194 -11.86 -3.84 -8.93
C MET A 194 -10.46 -3.60 -9.49
N ALA A 195 -9.81 -2.51 -9.07
CA ALA A 195 -8.44 -2.20 -9.49
C ALA A 195 -7.43 -3.26 -9.04
N GLU A 196 -7.58 -3.80 -7.82
CA GLU A 196 -6.76 -4.90 -7.30
C GLU A 196 -6.88 -6.16 -8.17
N LEU A 197 -8.11 -6.53 -8.59
CA LEU A 197 -8.37 -7.69 -9.43
C LEU A 197 -7.84 -7.51 -10.85
N ILE A 198 -8.07 -6.33 -11.45
CA ILE A 198 -7.50 -5.98 -12.75
C ILE A 198 -5.98 -6.08 -12.67
N ALA A 199 -5.35 -5.47 -11.66
CA ALA A 199 -3.90 -5.48 -11.54
C ALA A 199 -3.34 -6.89 -11.42
N ALA A 200 -3.99 -7.75 -10.63
CA ALA A 200 -3.59 -9.14 -10.49
C ALA A 200 -3.67 -9.91 -11.82
N GLU A 201 -4.72 -9.73 -12.62
CA GLU A 201 -4.84 -10.38 -13.94
C GLU A 201 -3.85 -9.84 -14.97
N MET A 202 -3.64 -8.53 -15.05
CA MET A 202 -2.68 -7.94 -15.99
C MET A 202 -1.26 -8.41 -15.70
N ILE A 203 -0.86 -8.47 -14.43
CA ILE A 203 0.47 -8.94 -14.02
C ILE A 203 0.69 -10.41 -14.40
N LYS A 204 -0.33 -11.27 -14.35
CA LYS A 204 -0.22 -12.66 -14.83
C LYS A 204 0.09 -12.75 -16.33
N LEU A 205 -0.35 -11.76 -17.10
CA LEU A 205 -0.09 -11.63 -18.53
C LEU A 205 1.23 -10.90 -18.85
N ASN A 206 2.03 -10.56 -17.83
CA ASN A 206 3.22 -9.72 -17.95
C ASN A 206 2.92 -8.29 -18.47
N LEU A 207 1.67 -7.84 -18.33
CA LEU A 207 1.21 -6.52 -18.76
C LEU A 207 1.14 -5.56 -17.57
N SER A 208 1.55 -4.32 -17.78
CA SER A 208 1.51 -3.29 -16.75
C SER A 208 0.06 -2.95 -16.41
N PRO A 209 -0.33 -2.93 -15.12
CA PRO A 209 -1.69 -2.57 -14.73
C PRO A 209 -1.99 -1.06 -14.88
N LEU A 210 -0.97 -0.25 -15.17
CA LEU A 210 -1.13 1.17 -15.45
C LEU A 210 -2.13 1.37 -16.59
N GLN A 211 -3.18 2.17 -16.34
CA GLN A 211 -4.25 2.45 -17.30
C GLN A 211 -5.03 1.23 -17.82
N ALA A 212 -4.81 0.03 -17.28
CA ALA A 212 -5.42 -1.21 -17.77
C ALA A 212 -6.95 -1.15 -17.77
N ARG A 213 -7.55 -0.57 -16.72
CA ARG A 213 -9.00 -0.37 -16.63
C ARG A 213 -9.56 0.38 -17.83
N ASN A 214 -8.93 1.50 -18.21
CA ASN A 214 -9.38 2.29 -19.36
C ASN A 214 -9.22 1.53 -20.67
N ARG A 215 -8.16 0.73 -20.81
CA ARG A 215 -7.93 -0.10 -22.00
C ARG A 215 -9.01 -1.17 -22.12
N ILE A 216 -9.34 -1.84 -21.01
CA ILE A 216 -10.42 -2.84 -20.90
C ILE A 216 -11.77 -2.19 -21.27
N GLU A 217 -12.13 -1.07 -20.63
CA GLU A 217 -13.39 -0.38 -20.89
C GLU A 217 -13.52 0.06 -22.36
N LYS A 218 -12.44 0.58 -22.96
CA LYS A 218 -12.41 0.92 -24.39
C LYS A 218 -12.55 -0.29 -25.31
N ALA A 219 -12.00 -1.43 -24.93
CA ALA A 219 -12.07 -2.66 -25.72
C ALA A 219 -13.48 -3.25 -25.72
N LEU A 220 -14.21 -3.13 -24.61
CA LEU A 220 -15.58 -3.64 -24.45
C LEU A 220 -16.67 -2.72 -25.02
N GLN A 221 -16.33 -1.47 -25.35
CA GLN A 221 -17.25 -0.51 -25.99
C GLN A 221 -17.23 -0.58 -27.53
N LYS A 222 -16.30 -1.34 -28.10
CA LYS A 222 -16.16 -1.54 -29.56
C LYS A 222 -16.81 -2.86 -29.96
#